data_AF-A0A8J7K8G2-F1
#
_entry.id   AF-A0A8J7K8G2-F1
#
_cell.length_a   1.000
_cell.length_b   1.000
_cell.length_c   1.000
_cell.angle_alpha   90.00
_cell.angle_beta   90.00
_cell.angle_gamma   90.00
#
_symmetry.space_group_name_H-M   'P 1'
#
loop_
_entity.id
_entity.type
_entity.pdbx_description
1 polymer ?
#
loop_
_entity_poly.entity_id
_entity_poly.type
_entity_poly.pdbx_seq_one_letter_code
_entity_poly.pdbx_strand_id
1 'polypeptide(L)'
;MFIERKVNQATNKVELWECEWEYPEGAPAKKILVSRIGEEQPLAPEGKNSWSQVNAICWASGRTLGNIAVFSKSILGNFPAQAGDDALLPCDFVHAGKFRHGADRWWCRTHQTHWGTKADQESYKQSGVMRCANHSQPMNYTLAPLEINVADYAEVGIWCSLPTGLSTKSIESRAPKIHVHLRPKAQGKKLIDDDFEAISLLYHEDLGLFANAEITRVNITPPAAFEFVCAVEENREMTCINCSQCGYPHLDLGDFARKPHRKHFCGNCGCDSTWSSGHIVSTPLKPLYDQFAKNTEYKEPDRALNLDLDKYSGCDYEIWASTPAIVWSADRPQERGIHVHVNDGAKRIVDDTFSAVILDGKTLERKDVLQAMFDRTIT
;
A
#
# COMPACT_ATOMS: atom_id res chain seq x y z
N MET A 1 10.79 -24.04 -29.08
CA MET A 1 11.18 -22.73 -28.53
C MET A 1 10.74 -22.63 -27.08
N PHE A 2 11.64 -22.32 -26.16
CA PHE A 2 11.41 -22.16 -24.72
C PHE A 2 12.39 -21.10 -24.16
N ILE A 3 12.20 -20.65 -22.93
CA ILE A 3 13.05 -19.63 -22.31
C ILE A 3 14.00 -20.31 -21.34
N GLU A 4 15.24 -19.86 -21.29
CA GLU A 4 16.21 -20.32 -20.30
C GLU A 4 16.94 -19.15 -19.62
N ARG A 5 17.27 -19.38 -18.36
CA ARG A 5 18.12 -18.52 -17.54
C ARG A 5 19.59 -18.82 -17.80
N LYS A 6 20.37 -17.79 -18.14
CA LYS A 6 21.82 -17.89 -18.31
C LYS A 6 22.51 -16.83 -17.48
N VAL A 7 23.45 -17.22 -16.63
CA VAL A 7 24.29 -16.24 -15.92
C VAL A 7 25.30 -15.67 -16.92
N ASN A 8 25.25 -14.36 -17.13
CA ASN A 8 26.28 -13.64 -17.86
C ASN A 8 27.50 -13.51 -16.94
N GLN A 9 28.58 -14.25 -17.24
CA GLN A 9 29.78 -14.27 -16.40
C GLN A 9 30.50 -12.92 -16.31
N ALA A 10 30.33 -12.03 -17.29
CA ALA A 10 30.98 -10.73 -17.30
C ALA A 10 30.25 -9.70 -16.40
N THR A 11 28.92 -9.77 -16.33
CA THR A 11 28.09 -8.83 -15.56
C THR A 11 27.54 -9.42 -14.26
N ASN A 12 27.70 -10.72 -14.07
CA ASN A 12 27.08 -11.53 -13.01
C ASN A 12 25.55 -11.41 -12.94
N LYS A 13 24.91 -10.95 -14.02
CA LYS A 13 23.46 -10.84 -14.14
C LYS A 13 22.88 -12.10 -14.77
N VAL A 14 21.63 -12.41 -14.43
CA VAL A 14 20.89 -13.50 -15.07
C VAL A 14 20.17 -12.95 -16.30
N GLU A 15 20.56 -13.42 -17.48
CA GLU A 15 19.91 -13.10 -18.75
C GLU A 15 18.84 -14.15 -19.09
N LEU A 16 17.76 -13.68 -19.70
CA LEU A 16 16.69 -14.52 -20.25
C LEU A 16 16.94 -14.70 -21.73
N TRP A 17 16.99 -15.95 -22.18
CA TRP A 17 17.29 -16.29 -23.57
C TRP A 17 16.18 -17.16 -24.17
N GLU A 18 15.80 -16.83 -25.39
CA GLU A 18 15.00 -17.69 -26.24
C GLU A 18 15.88 -18.84 -26.70
N CYS A 19 15.39 -20.06 -26.51
CA CYS A 19 16.12 -21.28 -26.77
C CYS A 19 15.32 -22.23 -27.64
N GLU A 20 16.04 -22.99 -28.45
CA GLU A 20 15.51 -24.11 -29.21
C GLU A 20 16.34 -25.37 -28.97
N TRP A 21 15.70 -26.52 -29.18
CA TRP A 21 16.40 -27.79 -29.23
C TRP A 21 16.81 -28.04 -30.67
N GLU A 22 18.11 -28.20 -30.88
CA GLU A 22 18.68 -28.78 -32.08
C GLU A 22 18.87 -30.28 -31.84
N TYR A 23 18.53 -31.08 -32.85
CA TYR A 23 18.68 -32.54 -32.81
C TYR A 23 19.63 -32.96 -33.94
N PRO A 24 20.96 -32.83 -33.75
CA PRO A 24 21.91 -33.22 -34.76
C PRO A 24 21.89 -34.74 -34.93
N GLU A 25 21.96 -35.21 -36.17
CA GLU A 25 21.91 -36.64 -36.47
C GLU A 25 23.09 -37.37 -35.83
N GLY A 26 22.79 -38.40 -35.04
CA GLY A 26 23.81 -39.19 -34.31
C GLY A 26 24.40 -38.51 -33.07
N ALA A 27 23.90 -37.35 -32.64
CA ALA A 27 24.36 -36.64 -31.44
C ALA A 27 23.22 -36.38 -30.44
N PRO A 28 23.55 -36.17 -29.15
CA PRO A 28 22.56 -35.74 -28.16
C PRO A 28 21.91 -34.41 -28.55
N ALA A 29 20.62 -34.27 -28.22
CA ALA A 29 19.91 -33.00 -28.39
C ALA A 29 20.68 -31.87 -27.71
N LYS A 30 20.98 -30.84 -28.49
CA LYS A 30 21.74 -29.68 -28.04
C LYS A 30 20.80 -28.50 -27.93
N LYS A 31 21.00 -27.70 -26.91
CA LYS A 31 20.28 -26.44 -26.75
C LYS A 31 20.99 -25.31 -27.48
N ILE A 32 20.24 -24.58 -28.28
CA ILE A 32 20.71 -23.38 -28.97
C ILE A 32 20.05 -22.16 -28.33
N LEU A 33 20.88 -21.16 -27.99
CA LEU A 33 20.45 -19.82 -27.61
C LEU A 33 20.20 -19.03 -28.89
N VAL A 34 18.95 -18.69 -29.16
CA VAL A 34 18.51 -18.02 -30.40
C VAL A 34 18.62 -16.50 -30.26
N SER A 35 18.02 -15.94 -29.21
CA SER A 35 17.98 -14.49 -28.99
C SER A 35 17.91 -14.15 -27.50
N ARG A 36 18.46 -13.01 -27.10
CA ARG A 36 18.35 -12.51 -25.73
C ARG A 36 17.03 -11.76 -25.57
N ILE A 37 16.23 -12.16 -24.59
CA ILE A 37 14.88 -11.64 -24.29
C ILE A 37 14.96 -10.50 -23.28
N GLY A 38 15.83 -10.62 -22.27
CA GLY A 38 15.90 -9.64 -21.18
C GLY A 38 16.89 -10.01 -20.09
N GLU A 39 16.83 -9.29 -18.97
CA GLU A 39 17.58 -9.58 -17.74
C GLU A 39 16.59 -9.83 -16.61
N GLU A 40 16.74 -10.93 -15.89
CA GLU A 40 16.06 -11.15 -14.60
C GLU A 40 16.61 -10.14 -13.60
N GLN A 41 15.71 -9.43 -12.93
CA GLN A 41 16.10 -8.48 -11.89
C GLN A 41 16.34 -9.23 -10.57
N PRO A 42 17.30 -8.77 -9.74
CA PRO A 42 17.57 -9.42 -8.47
C PRO A 42 16.33 -9.40 -7.56
N LEU A 43 16.18 -10.46 -6.75
CA LEU A 43 15.14 -10.57 -5.72
C LEU A 43 15.39 -9.64 -4.53
N ALA A 44 16.63 -9.19 -4.34
CA ALA A 44 17.03 -8.30 -3.25
C ALA A 44 16.64 -6.84 -3.54
N PRO A 45 16.31 -6.04 -2.51
CA PRO A 45 16.15 -4.61 -2.66
C PRO A 45 17.43 -4.00 -3.24
N GLU A 46 17.27 -2.99 -4.08
CA GLU A 46 18.38 -2.10 -4.42
C GLU A 46 18.99 -1.60 -3.11
N GLY A 47 20.31 -1.75 -2.99
CA GLY A 47 21.01 -1.75 -1.70
C GLY A 47 20.77 -0.50 -0.83
N LYS A 48 21.19 -0.63 0.44
CA LYS A 48 20.96 0.27 1.59
C LYS A 48 21.24 1.79 1.43
N ASN A 49 21.51 2.34 0.25
CA ASN A 49 22.04 3.70 0.10
C ASN A 49 21.65 4.50 -1.17
N SER A 50 20.52 4.25 -1.85
CA SER A 50 20.09 5.14 -2.96
C SER A 50 19.30 6.37 -2.46
N TRP A 51 19.89 7.15 -1.55
CA TRP A 51 19.34 8.41 -1.01
C TRP A 51 19.20 9.57 -2.02
N SER A 52 19.30 9.33 -3.34
CA SER A 52 19.50 10.41 -4.31
C SER A 52 18.81 10.25 -5.67
N GLN A 53 17.79 9.40 -5.80
CA GLN A 53 16.95 9.38 -7.00
C GLN A 53 15.53 9.79 -6.64
N VAL A 54 14.78 10.33 -7.62
CA VAL A 54 13.39 10.74 -7.42
C VAL A 54 12.61 9.55 -6.85
N ASN A 55 12.25 9.64 -5.57
CA ASN A 55 11.52 8.59 -4.87
C ASN A 55 10.06 8.69 -5.29
N ALA A 56 9.55 7.74 -6.06
CA ALA A 56 8.12 7.63 -6.33
C ALA A 56 7.53 6.46 -5.54
N ILE A 57 6.37 6.68 -4.93
CA ILE A 57 5.50 5.58 -4.49
C ILE A 57 4.45 5.42 -5.58
N CYS A 58 4.33 4.22 -6.12
CA CYS A 58 3.29 3.85 -7.07
C CYS A 58 2.40 2.76 -6.48
N TRP A 59 1.11 2.76 -6.77
CA TRP A 59 0.19 1.71 -6.31
C TRP A 59 -0.98 1.49 -7.26
N ALA A 60 -1.64 0.35 -7.08
CA ALA A 60 -2.91 0.04 -7.71
C ALA A 60 -3.94 -0.28 -6.63
N SER A 61 -5.17 0.18 -6.83
CA SER A 61 -6.31 0.04 -5.91
C SER A 61 -6.58 -1.36 -5.37
N GLY A 62 -6.43 -2.39 -6.20
CA GLY A 62 -6.76 -3.77 -5.85
C GLY A 62 -5.58 -4.74 -5.91
N ARG A 63 -4.35 -4.24 -5.74
CA ARG A 63 -3.15 -5.01 -6.06
C ARG A 63 -1.98 -4.72 -5.13
N THR A 64 -1.45 -5.76 -4.52
CA THR A 64 -0.32 -5.79 -3.57
C THR A 64 1.03 -5.54 -4.23
N LEU A 65 1.35 -4.29 -4.60
CA LEU A 65 2.56 -4.06 -5.39
C LEU A 65 3.79 -4.58 -4.63
N GLY A 66 4.55 -5.49 -5.27
CA GLY A 66 5.76 -6.07 -4.68
C GLY A 66 6.89 -5.08 -4.51
N ASN A 67 6.91 -4.07 -5.37
CA ASN A 67 7.83 -2.94 -5.31
C ASN A 67 7.05 -1.65 -5.53
N ILE A 68 6.35 -1.20 -4.47
CA ILE A 68 5.63 0.10 -4.44
C ILE A 68 6.58 1.27 -4.71
N ALA A 69 7.85 1.07 -4.38
CA ALA A 69 8.85 2.10 -4.33
C ALA A 69 9.70 2.06 -5.61
N VAL A 70 9.52 3.06 -6.47
CA VAL A 70 10.25 3.13 -7.74
C VAL A 70 11.49 3.98 -7.51
N PHE A 71 12.62 3.31 -7.30
CA PHE A 71 13.93 3.94 -7.08
C PHE A 71 14.95 3.66 -8.18
N SER A 72 14.68 2.65 -9.00
CA SER A 72 15.62 2.21 -10.02
C SER A 72 15.41 2.97 -11.31
N LYS A 73 16.50 3.38 -11.97
CA LYS A 73 16.44 3.93 -13.33
C LYS A 73 15.75 3.00 -14.33
N SER A 74 15.73 1.69 -14.06
CA SER A 74 15.07 0.68 -14.90
C SER A 74 13.55 0.59 -14.70
N ILE A 75 13.03 1.09 -13.57
CA ILE A 75 11.59 1.05 -13.23
C ILE A 75 10.97 2.46 -13.21
N LEU A 76 11.79 3.53 -13.30
CA LEU A 76 11.30 4.90 -13.50
C LEU A 76 10.39 4.94 -14.74
N GLY A 77 9.10 5.16 -14.49
CA GLY A 77 8.08 5.30 -15.52
C GLY A 77 7.92 6.73 -16.01
N ASN A 78 6.85 6.95 -16.76
CA ASN A 78 6.42 8.31 -17.11
C ASN A 78 5.48 8.85 -16.03
N PHE A 79 5.83 9.99 -15.45
CA PHE A 79 5.07 10.68 -14.42
C PHE A 79 4.66 12.07 -14.93
N PRO A 80 3.40 12.25 -15.35
CA PRO A 80 2.94 13.52 -15.92
C PRO A 80 2.93 14.70 -14.94
N ALA A 81 2.85 14.45 -13.63
CA ALA A 81 2.75 15.46 -12.58
C ALA A 81 3.51 15.06 -11.29
N GLN A 82 3.31 15.80 -10.20
CA GLN A 82 3.86 15.47 -8.88
C GLN A 82 3.14 14.28 -8.23
N ALA A 83 1.85 14.11 -8.52
CA ALA A 83 1.04 12.97 -8.13
C ALA A 83 -0.10 12.83 -9.14
N GLY A 84 -0.65 11.63 -9.26
CA GLY A 84 -1.73 11.33 -10.20
C GLY A 84 -2.09 9.86 -10.22
N ASP A 85 -2.98 9.49 -11.15
CA ASP A 85 -3.49 8.12 -11.35
C ASP A 85 -3.13 7.55 -12.73
N ASP A 86 -2.27 8.23 -13.48
CA ASP A 86 -1.96 7.99 -14.89
C ASP A 86 -0.51 7.53 -15.16
N ALA A 87 0.24 7.13 -14.12
CA ALA A 87 1.61 6.66 -14.32
C ALA A 87 1.64 5.34 -15.11
N LEU A 88 2.51 5.30 -16.13
CA LEU A 88 2.81 4.10 -16.89
C LEU A 88 4.20 3.60 -16.52
N LEU A 89 4.26 2.46 -15.84
CA LEU A 89 5.50 1.86 -15.36
C LEU A 89 5.93 0.69 -16.27
N PRO A 90 7.24 0.49 -16.49
CA PRO A 90 7.73 -0.67 -17.22
C PRO A 90 7.50 -1.97 -16.41
N CYS A 91 7.45 -3.10 -17.13
CA CYS A 91 7.36 -4.41 -16.49
C CYS A 91 8.69 -4.79 -15.84
N ASP A 92 8.64 -5.15 -14.56
CA ASP A 92 9.76 -5.68 -13.81
C ASP A 92 9.55 -7.19 -13.54
N PHE A 93 10.34 -8.05 -14.17
CA PHE A 93 10.15 -9.50 -14.13
C PHE A 93 11.15 -10.23 -13.23
N VAL A 94 10.60 -11.13 -12.42
CA VAL A 94 11.37 -12.10 -11.62
C VAL A 94 10.88 -13.52 -11.89
N HIS A 95 11.75 -14.50 -11.72
CA HIS A 95 11.38 -15.90 -11.89
C HIS A 95 10.46 -16.38 -10.74
N ALA A 96 9.33 -16.98 -11.08
CA ALA A 96 8.28 -17.40 -10.14
C ALA A 96 7.98 -18.92 -10.23
N GLY A 97 9.02 -19.69 -10.54
CA GLY A 97 8.95 -21.15 -10.63
C GLY A 97 8.50 -21.62 -12.00
N LYS A 98 7.78 -22.75 -12.05
CA LYS A 98 7.31 -23.37 -13.29
C LYS A 98 5.79 -23.54 -13.29
N PHE A 99 5.19 -23.46 -14.46
CA PHE A 99 3.81 -23.89 -14.68
C PHE A 99 3.68 -25.42 -14.54
N ARG A 100 2.44 -25.92 -14.41
CA ARG A 100 2.15 -27.36 -14.31
C ARG A 100 2.69 -28.19 -15.48
N HIS A 101 2.82 -27.58 -16.66
CA HIS A 101 3.40 -28.19 -17.86
C HIS A 101 4.92 -28.01 -17.96
N GLY A 102 5.59 -27.60 -16.89
CA GLY A 102 7.04 -27.56 -16.77
C GLY A 102 7.75 -26.35 -17.41
N ALA A 103 7.02 -25.44 -18.06
CA ALA A 103 7.61 -24.20 -18.58
C ALA A 103 7.85 -23.19 -17.46
N ASP A 104 8.86 -22.33 -17.63
CA ASP A 104 9.16 -21.27 -16.68
C ASP A 104 7.98 -20.29 -16.57
N ARG A 105 7.70 -19.89 -15.33
CA ARG A 105 6.67 -18.93 -14.96
C ARG A 105 7.37 -17.69 -14.42
N TRP A 106 7.02 -16.55 -14.97
CA TRP A 106 7.58 -15.25 -14.60
C TRP A 106 6.55 -14.45 -13.84
N TRP A 107 7.01 -13.55 -12.99
CA TRP A 107 6.16 -12.66 -12.20
C TRP A 107 6.53 -11.21 -12.48
N CYS A 108 5.55 -10.42 -12.91
CA CYS A 108 5.72 -8.98 -13.03
C CYS A 108 5.49 -8.33 -11.66
N ARG A 109 6.53 -7.81 -11.00
CA ARG A 109 6.43 -7.14 -9.69
C ARG A 109 5.64 -5.85 -9.75
N THR A 110 5.80 -5.10 -10.84
CA THR A 110 5.10 -3.83 -11.09
C THR A 110 3.59 -4.02 -11.15
N HIS A 111 3.13 -4.96 -11.98
CA HIS A 111 1.70 -5.09 -12.31
C HIS A 111 1.03 -6.30 -11.68
N GLN A 112 1.81 -7.12 -10.97
CA GLN A 112 1.42 -8.34 -10.28
C GLN A 112 0.58 -9.27 -11.13
N THR A 113 1.20 -9.75 -12.20
CA THR A 113 0.62 -10.81 -12.98
C THR A 113 1.71 -11.76 -13.45
N HIS A 114 1.31 -13.01 -13.63
CA HIS A 114 2.21 -14.00 -14.20
C HIS A 114 2.40 -13.75 -15.69
N TRP A 115 3.58 -14.10 -16.17
CA TRP A 115 3.91 -14.09 -17.59
C TRP A 115 4.53 -15.43 -17.98
N GLY A 116 4.27 -15.85 -19.21
CA GLY A 116 4.81 -17.09 -19.80
C GLY A 116 3.72 -18.00 -20.37
N THR A 117 2.49 -17.51 -20.49
CA THR A 117 1.42 -18.17 -21.25
C THR A 117 1.71 -18.13 -22.76
N LYS A 118 0.94 -18.88 -23.55
CA LYS A 118 1.06 -18.83 -25.02
C LYS A 118 0.76 -17.44 -25.59
N ALA A 119 -0.20 -16.73 -25.00
CA ALA A 119 -0.56 -15.37 -25.41
C ALA A 119 0.59 -14.38 -25.15
N ASP A 120 1.24 -14.51 -23.99
CA ASP A 120 2.42 -13.72 -23.64
C ASP A 120 3.58 -13.94 -24.62
N GLN A 121 3.85 -15.19 -24.97
CA GLN A 121 4.90 -15.56 -25.93
C GLN A 121 4.59 -15.03 -27.33
N GLU A 122 3.34 -15.09 -27.77
CA GLU A 122 2.93 -14.56 -29.07
C GLU A 122 3.05 -13.03 -29.12
N SER A 123 2.58 -12.34 -28.07
CA SER A 123 2.75 -10.88 -27.94
C SER A 123 4.22 -10.47 -27.95
N TYR A 124 5.08 -11.25 -27.29
CA TYR A 124 6.53 -11.03 -27.33
C TYR A 124 7.10 -11.21 -28.74
N LYS A 125 6.74 -12.27 -29.48
CA LYS A 125 7.21 -12.48 -30.86
C LYS A 125 6.85 -11.33 -31.80
N GLN A 126 5.69 -10.73 -31.60
CA GLN A 126 5.22 -9.61 -32.43
C GLN A 126 5.89 -8.29 -32.06
N SER A 127 6.12 -8.03 -30.78
CA SER A 127 6.61 -6.74 -30.29
C SER A 127 8.12 -6.67 -30.04
N GLY A 128 8.77 -7.83 -29.83
CA GLY A 128 10.15 -7.93 -29.35
C GLY A 128 10.36 -7.45 -27.91
N VAL A 129 9.30 -7.12 -27.16
CA VAL A 129 9.38 -6.57 -25.81
C VAL A 129 8.58 -7.43 -24.84
N MET A 130 9.25 -7.90 -23.77
CA MET A 130 8.60 -8.69 -22.73
C MET A 130 7.66 -7.77 -21.93
N ARG A 131 6.35 -7.93 -22.12
CA ARG A 131 5.30 -7.15 -21.47
C ARG A 131 4.30 -8.08 -20.81
N CYS A 132 3.91 -7.76 -19.58
CA CYS A 132 2.86 -8.50 -18.90
C CYS A 132 1.48 -8.09 -19.45
N ALA A 133 0.45 -8.90 -19.17
CA ALA A 133 -0.92 -8.63 -19.60
C ALA A 133 -1.45 -7.25 -19.13
N ASN A 134 -0.89 -6.72 -18.05
CA ASN A 134 -1.30 -5.45 -17.44
C ASN A 134 -0.32 -4.29 -17.72
N HIS A 135 0.62 -4.42 -18.67
CA HIS A 135 1.72 -3.46 -18.86
C HIS A 135 1.30 -2.03 -19.23
N SER A 136 0.09 -1.85 -19.76
CA SER A 136 -0.45 -0.55 -20.17
C SER A 136 -1.41 0.03 -19.13
N GLN A 137 -1.54 -0.62 -17.98
CA GLN A 137 -2.46 -0.15 -16.96
C GLN A 137 -1.87 1.06 -16.24
N PRO A 138 -2.64 2.17 -16.14
CA PRO A 138 -2.23 3.31 -15.37
C PRO A 138 -2.21 3.00 -13.87
N MET A 139 -1.29 3.65 -13.15
CA MET A 139 -1.05 3.45 -11.73
C MET A 139 -1.12 4.77 -11.00
N ASN A 140 -1.59 4.72 -9.75
CA ASN A 140 -1.51 5.85 -8.85
C ASN A 140 -0.07 6.07 -8.44
N TYR A 141 0.31 7.33 -8.25
CA TYR A 141 1.65 7.67 -7.83
C TYR A 141 1.71 8.99 -7.06
N THR A 142 2.77 9.11 -6.28
CA THR A 142 3.25 10.39 -5.76
C THR A 142 4.77 10.41 -5.81
N LEU A 143 5.32 11.55 -6.26
CA LEU A 143 6.75 11.82 -6.28
C LEU A 143 7.16 12.51 -4.99
N ALA A 144 8.36 12.19 -4.51
CA ALA A 144 8.93 12.72 -3.27
C ALA A 144 7.92 12.67 -2.10
N PRO A 145 7.40 11.47 -1.76
CA PRO A 145 6.45 11.32 -0.65
C PRO A 145 7.07 11.86 0.65
N LEU A 146 6.21 12.30 1.58
CA LEU A 146 6.66 12.62 2.93
C LEU A 146 7.32 11.38 3.54
N GLU A 147 8.59 11.51 3.92
CA GLU A 147 9.32 10.50 4.67
C GLU A 147 9.27 10.85 6.16
N ILE A 148 8.89 9.89 6.99
CA ILE A 148 8.75 10.07 8.43
C ILE A 148 9.61 9.04 9.12
N ASN A 149 10.62 9.48 9.88
CA ASN A 149 11.26 8.64 10.88
C ASN A 149 10.54 8.86 12.21
N VAL A 150 9.94 7.80 12.76
CA VAL A 150 9.15 7.90 14.00
C VAL A 150 10.01 8.39 15.18
N ALA A 151 11.30 8.06 15.20
CA ALA A 151 12.22 8.43 16.27
C ALA A 151 12.52 9.94 16.33
N ASP A 152 12.29 10.67 15.24
CA ASP A 152 12.60 12.11 15.16
C ASP A 152 11.53 12.99 15.84
N TYR A 153 10.40 12.39 16.24
CA TYR A 153 9.25 13.10 16.80
C TYR A 153 8.85 12.54 18.16
N ALA A 154 8.42 13.43 19.04
CA ALA A 154 7.87 13.02 20.34
C ALA A 154 6.50 12.34 20.19
N GLU A 155 5.70 12.78 19.22
CA GLU A 155 4.42 12.15 18.88
C GLU A 155 4.22 12.10 17.36
N VAL A 156 3.78 10.95 16.89
CA VAL A 156 3.41 10.66 15.50
C VAL A 156 2.03 10.03 15.51
N GLY A 157 1.14 10.62 14.72
CA GLY A 157 -0.18 10.08 14.43
C GLY A 157 -0.35 9.93 12.93
N ILE A 158 -0.76 8.75 12.47
CA ILE A 158 -1.00 8.46 11.05
C ILE A 158 -2.35 7.76 10.93
N TRP A 159 -3.26 8.31 10.12
CA TRP A 159 -4.59 7.75 9.87
C TRP A 159 -4.86 7.60 8.38
N CYS A 160 -5.86 6.78 8.06
CA CYS A 160 -6.51 6.81 6.76
C CYS A 160 -7.54 7.97 6.75
N SER A 161 -7.28 9.00 5.94
CA SER A 161 -8.19 10.13 5.70
C SER A 161 -9.28 9.71 4.72
N LEU A 162 -10.50 9.60 5.23
CA LEU A 162 -11.69 9.24 4.45
C LEU A 162 -12.52 10.47 4.10
N PRO A 163 -13.28 10.44 3.00
CA PRO A 163 -14.28 11.48 2.72
C PRO A 163 -15.24 11.65 3.90
N THR A 164 -15.78 12.87 4.05
CA THR A 164 -16.73 13.17 5.13
C THR A 164 -17.98 12.30 5.03
N GLY A 165 -18.49 11.86 6.18
CA GLY A 165 -19.70 11.03 6.26
C GLY A 165 -20.96 11.86 6.10
N LEU A 166 -20.96 13.08 6.65
CA LEU A 166 -22.07 14.04 6.53
C LEU A 166 -21.51 15.45 6.36
N SER A 167 -22.22 16.28 5.62
CA SER A 167 -21.88 17.69 5.45
C SER A 167 -23.12 18.50 5.04
N THR A 168 -23.12 19.79 5.34
CA THR A 168 -24.06 20.77 4.75
C THR A 168 -23.79 20.98 3.25
N LYS A 169 -22.57 20.72 2.81
CA LYS A 169 -22.14 20.84 1.41
C LYS A 169 -22.25 19.52 0.68
N SER A 170 -22.24 19.60 -0.66
CA SER A 170 -22.11 18.41 -1.50
C SER A 170 -20.82 17.69 -1.17
N ILE A 171 -20.90 16.38 -0.95
CA ILE A 171 -19.75 15.54 -0.65
C ILE A 171 -19.36 14.83 -1.93
N GLU A 172 -18.16 15.11 -2.42
CA GLU A 172 -17.58 14.37 -3.54
C GLU A 172 -16.95 13.06 -3.02
N SER A 173 -17.31 11.94 -3.65
CA SER A 173 -16.61 10.68 -3.41
C SER A 173 -15.16 10.80 -3.86
N ARG A 174 -14.23 10.29 -3.06
CA ARG A 174 -12.79 10.34 -3.36
C ARG A 174 -12.06 9.12 -2.84
N ALA A 175 -10.86 8.91 -3.36
CA ALA A 175 -9.93 7.95 -2.78
C ALA A 175 -9.51 8.38 -1.35
N PRO A 176 -9.10 7.43 -0.50
CA PRO A 176 -8.48 7.76 0.77
C PRO A 176 -7.18 8.55 0.57
N LYS A 177 -6.80 9.30 1.60
CA LYS A 177 -5.47 9.90 1.74
C LYS A 177 -4.84 9.42 3.05
N ILE A 178 -3.59 9.80 3.30
CA ILE A 178 -2.90 9.52 4.55
C ILE A 178 -2.82 10.79 5.38
N HIS A 179 -3.56 10.86 6.47
CA HIS A 179 -3.53 12.00 7.38
C HIS A 179 -2.37 11.85 8.36
N VAL A 180 -1.59 12.92 8.55
CA VAL A 180 -0.39 12.88 9.38
C VAL A 180 -0.39 14.01 10.41
N HIS A 181 -0.16 13.63 11.66
CA HIS A 181 0.20 14.53 12.75
C HIS A 181 1.64 14.29 13.19
N LEU A 182 2.50 15.30 13.14
CA LEU A 182 3.85 15.23 13.72
C LEU A 182 4.04 16.31 14.78
N ARG A 183 4.54 15.93 15.95
CA ARG A 183 4.87 16.86 17.04
C ARG A 183 6.32 16.67 17.51
N PRO A 184 7.15 17.72 17.45
CA PRO A 184 8.51 17.67 18.00
C PRO A 184 8.55 17.55 19.53
N LYS A 185 7.48 17.96 20.22
CA LYS A 185 7.35 17.91 21.69
C LYS A 185 6.02 17.27 22.05
N ALA A 186 6.01 16.43 23.10
CA ALA A 186 4.80 15.80 23.62
C ALA A 186 3.76 16.87 23.98
N GLN A 187 2.53 16.68 23.51
CA GLN A 187 1.41 17.64 23.62
C GLN A 187 1.70 19.07 23.11
N GLY A 188 2.84 19.28 22.42
CA GLY A 188 3.22 20.57 21.83
C GLY A 188 2.49 20.85 20.53
N LYS A 189 2.76 21.99 19.87
CA LYS A 189 2.14 22.34 18.58
C LYS A 189 2.45 21.30 17.49
N LYS A 190 1.48 21.02 16.61
CA LYS A 190 1.69 20.20 15.41
C LYS A 190 2.67 20.93 14.49
N LEU A 191 3.73 20.25 14.07
CA LEU A 191 4.57 20.69 12.96
C LEU A 191 3.89 20.35 11.63
N ILE A 192 3.32 19.15 11.54
CA ILE A 192 2.54 18.68 10.38
C ILE A 192 1.15 18.26 10.87
N ASP A 193 0.14 18.67 10.10
CA ASP A 193 -1.28 18.43 10.27
C ASP A 193 -1.95 18.47 8.88
N ASP A 194 -1.71 17.45 8.07
CA ASP A 194 -2.06 17.49 6.64
C ASP A 194 -2.31 16.09 6.05
N ASP A 195 -2.97 16.07 4.90
CA ASP A 195 -3.26 14.87 4.11
C ASP A 195 -2.25 14.70 2.97
N PHE A 196 -1.75 13.48 2.82
CA PHE A 196 -0.78 13.09 1.79
C PHE A 196 -1.33 11.96 0.91
N GLU A 197 -0.97 11.95 -0.37
CA GLU A 197 -1.39 10.87 -1.29
C GLU A 197 -0.83 9.50 -0.86
N ALA A 198 0.42 9.46 -0.42
CA ALA A 198 1.06 8.33 0.24
C ALA A 198 2.30 8.84 1.01
N ILE A 199 2.78 8.05 1.96
CA ILE A 199 3.96 8.39 2.77
C ILE A 199 4.92 7.21 2.88
N SER A 200 6.17 7.50 3.22
CA SER A 200 7.16 6.48 3.60
C SER A 200 7.46 6.59 5.09
N LEU A 201 7.26 5.50 5.83
CA LEU A 201 7.65 5.41 7.23
C LEU A 201 9.00 4.70 7.32
N LEU A 202 9.99 5.38 7.89
CA LEU A 202 11.30 4.83 8.22
C LEU A 202 11.29 4.34 9.67
N TYR A 203 11.91 3.19 9.91
CA TYR A 203 12.05 2.62 11.24
C TYR A 203 13.40 1.90 11.40
N HIS A 204 13.81 1.69 12.64
CA HIS A 204 15.09 1.06 12.97
C HIS A 204 14.98 -0.48 12.97
N GLU A 205 15.98 -1.18 12.41
CA GLU A 205 16.04 -2.66 12.35
C GLU A 205 15.86 -3.31 13.73
N ASP A 206 16.33 -2.66 14.80
CA ASP A 206 16.24 -3.14 16.19
C ASP A 206 14.78 -3.30 16.69
N LEU A 207 13.80 -2.70 16.00
CA LEU A 207 12.38 -2.90 16.31
C LEU A 207 11.86 -4.28 15.85
N GLY A 208 12.60 -5.00 15.00
CA GLY A 208 12.28 -6.38 14.62
C GLY A 208 10.91 -6.56 13.94
N LEU A 209 10.41 -5.53 13.25
CA LEU A 209 9.04 -5.52 12.72
C LEU A 209 8.77 -6.56 11.63
N PHE A 210 9.78 -6.89 10.83
CA PHE A 210 9.70 -7.92 9.80
C PHE A 210 10.88 -8.88 9.90
N ALA A 211 10.70 -10.11 9.40
CA ALA A 211 11.75 -11.12 9.43
C ALA A 211 12.94 -10.78 8.52
N ASN A 212 12.72 -9.96 7.47
CA ASN A 212 13.78 -9.47 6.62
C ASN A 212 14.33 -8.14 7.18
N ALA A 213 15.52 -8.20 7.77
CA ALA A 213 16.22 -7.05 8.36
C ALA A 213 16.61 -5.98 7.32
N GLU A 214 16.60 -6.27 6.02
CA GLU A 214 16.85 -5.26 4.99
C GLU A 214 15.65 -4.32 4.77
N ILE A 215 14.49 -4.66 5.32
CA ILE A 215 13.31 -3.82 5.29
C ILE A 215 13.41 -2.83 6.45
N THR A 216 13.60 -1.56 6.13
CA THR A 216 13.66 -0.45 7.09
C THR A 216 12.67 0.68 6.73
N ARG A 217 11.91 0.47 5.65
CA ARG A 217 10.94 1.41 5.10
C ARG A 217 9.62 0.68 4.84
N VAL A 218 8.52 1.27 5.29
CA VAL A 218 7.16 0.84 4.94
C VAL A 218 6.46 2.00 4.22
N ASN A 219 6.05 1.77 2.98
CA ASN A 219 5.23 2.72 2.26
C ASN A 219 3.76 2.51 2.63
N ILE A 220 3.10 3.57 3.07
CA ILE A 220 1.68 3.55 3.44
C ILE A 220 0.91 4.18 2.29
N THR A 221 0.12 3.36 1.59
CA THR A 221 -0.68 3.77 0.44
C THR A 221 -2.18 3.77 0.78
N PRO A 222 -3.01 4.56 0.10
CA PRO A 222 -4.45 4.62 0.32
C PRO A 222 -5.17 3.27 0.38
N PRO A 223 -4.99 2.32 -0.56
CA PRO A 223 -5.70 1.04 -0.49
C PRO A 223 -5.29 0.20 0.72
N ALA A 224 -4.00 0.22 1.10
CA ALA A 224 -3.53 -0.51 2.27
C ALA A 224 -4.07 0.12 3.58
N ALA A 225 -4.06 1.45 3.67
CA ALA A 225 -4.59 2.18 4.81
C ALA A 225 -6.11 1.97 4.97
N PHE A 226 -6.85 1.99 3.86
CA PHE A 226 -8.29 1.76 3.86
C PHE A 226 -8.66 0.34 4.32
N GLU A 227 -8.10 -0.69 3.68
CA GLU A 227 -8.41 -2.07 4.04
C GLU A 227 -7.96 -2.40 5.48
N PHE A 228 -6.87 -1.78 5.96
CA PHE A 228 -6.47 -1.86 7.37
C PHE A 228 -7.53 -1.27 8.31
N VAL A 229 -8.00 -0.04 8.06
CA VAL A 229 -9.03 0.59 8.89
C VAL A 229 -10.32 -0.22 8.89
N CYS A 230 -10.78 -0.70 7.72
CA CYS A 230 -11.95 -1.58 7.64
C CYS A 230 -11.76 -2.85 8.48
N ALA A 231 -10.59 -3.49 8.37
CA ALA A 231 -10.31 -4.71 9.12
C ALA A 231 -10.24 -4.47 10.64
N VAL A 232 -9.72 -3.34 11.12
CA VAL A 232 -9.77 -2.97 12.54
C VAL A 232 -11.21 -2.71 13.00
N GLU A 233 -11.98 -1.90 12.28
CA GLU A 233 -13.37 -1.57 12.67
C GLU A 233 -14.28 -2.79 12.67
N GLU A 234 -14.03 -3.76 11.79
CA GLU A 234 -14.78 -5.02 11.72
C GLU A 234 -14.20 -6.15 12.61
N ASN A 235 -13.14 -5.89 13.38
CA ASN A 235 -12.43 -6.89 14.19
C ASN A 235 -12.01 -8.14 13.37
N ARG A 236 -11.52 -7.94 12.15
CA ARG A 236 -10.98 -9.05 11.34
C ARG A 236 -9.63 -9.51 11.92
N GLU A 237 -9.40 -10.82 11.91
CA GLU A 237 -8.12 -11.38 12.33
C GLU A 237 -7.00 -10.94 11.37
N MET A 238 -6.02 -10.20 11.91
CA MET A 238 -4.94 -9.58 11.14
C MET A 238 -3.57 -9.85 11.74
N THR A 239 -2.61 -10.13 10.87
CA THR A 239 -1.18 -10.17 11.22
C THR A 239 -0.34 -9.75 10.01
N CYS A 240 0.98 -9.90 10.07
CA CYS A 240 1.85 -9.78 8.91
C CYS A 240 2.66 -11.06 8.78
N ILE A 241 2.44 -11.79 7.69
CA ILE A 241 3.27 -12.95 7.38
C ILE A 241 4.32 -12.57 6.33
N ASN A 242 5.46 -13.25 6.39
CA ASN A 242 6.53 -13.08 5.43
C ASN A 242 6.49 -14.21 4.40
N CYS A 243 6.84 -13.89 3.17
CA CYS A 243 6.92 -14.87 2.10
C CYS A 243 7.95 -15.95 2.44
N SER A 244 7.56 -17.22 2.34
CA SER A 244 8.46 -18.34 2.61
C SER A 244 9.63 -18.46 1.61
N GLN A 245 9.52 -17.80 0.45
CA GLN A 245 10.54 -17.84 -0.60
C GLN A 245 11.47 -16.62 -0.59
N CYS A 246 10.94 -15.39 -0.44
CA CYS A 246 11.75 -14.17 -0.54
C CYS A 246 11.81 -13.35 0.75
N GLY A 247 11.09 -13.74 1.81
CA GLY A 247 11.08 -13.05 3.09
C GLY A 247 10.35 -11.70 3.12
N TYR A 248 9.81 -11.21 2.00
CA TYR A 248 9.03 -9.96 1.97
C TYR A 248 7.70 -10.10 2.72
N PRO A 249 7.25 -9.06 3.44
CA PRO A 249 5.97 -9.04 4.10
C PRO A 249 4.84 -9.07 3.07
N HIS A 250 3.78 -9.81 3.39
CA HIS A 250 2.58 -9.87 2.58
C HIS A 250 1.63 -8.74 2.97
N LEU A 251 1.06 -8.11 1.94
CA LEU A 251 -0.05 -7.18 2.03
C LEU A 251 -1.21 -7.79 1.24
N ASP A 252 -2.35 -7.99 1.87
CA ASP A 252 -3.57 -8.38 1.19
C ASP A 252 -4.35 -7.11 0.84
N LEU A 253 -4.95 -7.09 -0.35
CA LEU A 253 -5.82 -6.01 -0.82
C LEU A 253 -7.07 -6.59 -1.49
N GLY A 254 -8.13 -5.78 -1.58
CA GLY A 254 -9.40 -6.18 -2.18
C GLY A 254 -9.99 -7.42 -1.51
N ASP A 255 -10.42 -8.40 -2.30
CA ASP A 255 -11.05 -9.62 -1.77
C ASP A 255 -10.18 -10.38 -0.77
N PHE A 256 -8.86 -10.36 -0.93
CA PHE A 256 -7.93 -11.00 0.00
C PHE A 256 -7.86 -10.27 1.35
N ALA A 257 -8.09 -8.95 1.38
CA ALA A 257 -8.15 -8.18 2.62
C ALA A 257 -9.51 -8.25 3.33
N ARG A 258 -10.56 -8.63 2.59
CA ARG A 258 -11.95 -8.69 3.09
C ARG A 258 -12.31 -10.02 3.72
N LYS A 259 -11.58 -11.08 3.38
CA LYS A 259 -11.84 -12.43 3.88
C LYS A 259 -10.55 -13.04 4.41
N PRO A 260 -10.44 -13.24 5.74
CA PRO A 260 -9.31 -13.96 6.32
C PRO A 260 -9.12 -15.32 5.64
N HIS A 261 -7.89 -15.62 5.26
CA HIS A 261 -7.57 -16.80 4.47
C HIS A 261 -6.20 -17.35 4.83
N ARG A 262 -5.91 -18.57 4.36
CA ARG A 262 -4.68 -19.29 4.71
C ARG A 262 -3.60 -19.23 3.65
N LYS A 263 -3.96 -19.10 2.37
CA LYS A 263 -3.02 -19.15 1.24
C LYS A 263 -2.76 -17.74 0.75
N HIS A 264 -1.55 -17.25 0.97
CA HIS A 264 -1.18 -15.88 0.68
C HIS A 264 -0.29 -15.80 -0.56
N PHE A 265 -0.56 -14.79 -1.38
CA PHE A 265 0.10 -14.61 -2.66
C PHE A 265 1.14 -13.47 -2.57
N CYS A 266 2.42 -13.76 -2.83
CA CYS A 266 3.49 -12.79 -2.66
C CYS A 266 3.54 -11.80 -3.82
N GLY A 267 3.23 -10.53 -3.54
CA GLY A 267 3.35 -9.44 -4.52
C GLY A 267 4.77 -9.22 -5.04
N ASN A 268 5.81 -9.58 -4.28
CA ASN A 268 7.21 -9.36 -4.65
C ASN A 268 7.81 -10.47 -5.54
N CYS A 269 7.64 -11.75 -5.22
CA CYS A 269 8.25 -12.83 -6.00
C CYS A 269 7.26 -13.71 -6.77
N GLY A 270 5.95 -13.47 -6.62
CA GLY A 270 4.90 -14.28 -7.25
C GLY A 270 4.74 -15.66 -6.62
N CYS A 271 5.40 -15.94 -5.50
CA CYS A 271 5.23 -17.19 -4.77
C CYS A 271 3.81 -17.27 -4.22
N ASP A 272 3.08 -18.33 -4.61
CA ASP A 272 1.73 -18.60 -4.13
C ASP A 272 1.71 -19.72 -3.08
N SER A 273 2.86 -20.15 -2.56
CA SER A 273 2.97 -21.25 -1.60
C SER A 273 3.25 -20.79 -0.17
N THR A 274 2.94 -19.52 0.15
CA THR A 274 3.02 -19.02 1.52
C THR A 274 1.70 -19.29 2.24
N TRP A 275 1.76 -19.94 3.40
CA TRP A 275 0.57 -20.30 4.16
C TRP A 275 0.67 -19.83 5.62
N SER A 276 -0.40 -19.23 6.13
CA SER A 276 -0.55 -18.93 7.55
C SER A 276 -1.11 -20.15 8.30
N SER A 277 -0.83 -20.20 9.61
CA SER A 277 -1.36 -21.24 10.50
C SER A 277 -2.89 -21.20 10.58
N GLY A 278 -3.48 -20.01 10.70
CA GLY A 278 -4.92 -19.74 10.72
C GLY A 278 -5.40 -18.87 9.55
N HIS A 279 -6.71 -18.63 9.50
CA HIS A 279 -7.30 -17.69 8.54
C HIS A 279 -7.04 -16.27 9.02
N ILE A 280 -6.24 -15.52 8.28
CA ILE A 280 -5.83 -14.16 8.63
C ILE A 280 -5.85 -13.27 7.39
N VAL A 281 -5.93 -11.96 7.59
CA VAL A 281 -5.57 -10.95 6.59
C VAL A 281 -4.14 -10.49 6.89
N SER A 282 -3.25 -10.55 5.90
CA SER A 282 -1.86 -10.13 6.04
C SER A 282 -1.69 -8.67 5.67
N THR A 283 -1.07 -7.86 6.54
CA THR A 283 -0.71 -6.48 6.21
C THR A 283 0.52 -6.01 6.95
N PRO A 284 1.50 -5.35 6.28
CA PRO A 284 2.67 -4.75 6.94
C PRO A 284 2.30 -3.57 7.85
N LEU A 285 1.06 -3.08 7.80
CA LEU A 285 0.59 -2.04 8.71
C LEU A 285 0.30 -2.57 10.12
N LYS A 286 0.04 -3.88 10.28
CA LYS A 286 -0.27 -4.47 11.59
C LYS A 286 0.92 -4.44 12.56
N PRO A 287 2.16 -4.80 12.16
CA PRO A 287 3.33 -4.61 13.02
C PRO A 287 3.59 -3.16 13.41
N LEU A 288 3.33 -2.20 12.50
CA LEU A 288 3.43 -0.77 12.82
C LEU A 288 2.41 -0.39 13.90
N TYR A 289 1.17 -0.82 13.72
CA TYR A 289 0.09 -0.59 14.68
C TYR A 289 0.45 -1.19 16.05
N ASP A 290 0.84 -2.46 16.10
CA ASP A 290 1.15 -3.16 17.35
C ASP A 290 2.35 -2.57 18.08
N GLN A 291 3.39 -2.20 17.33
CA GLN A 291 4.61 -1.64 17.92
C GLN A 291 4.38 -0.23 18.46
N PHE A 292 3.65 0.61 17.72
CA PHE A 292 3.56 2.02 18.02
C PHE A 292 2.32 2.39 18.81
N ALA A 293 1.27 1.58 18.85
CA ALA A 293 0.10 1.81 19.70
C ALA A 293 0.43 1.55 21.17
N LYS A 294 1.28 2.40 21.77
CA LYS A 294 1.65 2.35 23.20
C LYS A 294 0.43 2.36 24.13
N ASN A 295 -0.67 2.94 23.66
CA ASN A 295 -1.96 2.92 24.31
C ASN A 295 -3.03 2.50 23.29
N THR A 296 -3.45 1.24 23.35
CA THR A 296 -4.50 0.66 22.51
C THR A 296 -5.91 0.95 23.01
N GLU A 297 -6.04 1.57 24.20
CA GLU A 297 -7.35 1.93 24.72
C GLU A 297 -7.86 3.19 24.03
N TYR A 298 -9.13 3.15 23.64
CA TYR A 298 -9.83 4.33 23.18
C TYR A 298 -10.46 5.04 24.36
N LYS A 299 -10.35 6.37 24.38
CA LYS A 299 -11.09 7.22 25.30
C LYS A 299 -12.31 7.77 24.59
N GLU A 300 -13.49 7.54 25.16
CA GLU A 300 -14.66 8.32 24.76
C GLU A 300 -14.54 9.74 25.32
N PRO A 301 -14.67 10.77 24.48
CA PRO A 301 -14.54 12.15 24.92
C PRO A 301 -15.76 12.57 25.77
N ASP A 302 -15.52 13.22 26.90
CA ASP A 302 -16.57 13.73 27.80
C ASP A 302 -17.11 15.09 27.31
N ARG A 303 -17.61 15.10 26.07
CA ARG A 303 -18.19 16.29 25.42
C ARG A 303 -19.19 15.88 24.35
N ALA A 304 -20.30 16.61 24.29
CA ALA A 304 -21.35 16.47 23.30
C ALA A 304 -21.55 17.79 22.54
N LEU A 305 -21.97 17.69 21.27
CA LEU A 305 -22.24 18.82 20.41
C LEU A 305 -23.68 18.75 19.88
N ASN A 306 -24.46 19.80 20.12
CA ASN A 306 -25.76 19.96 19.47
C ASN A 306 -25.63 20.98 18.33
N LEU A 307 -25.73 20.52 17.08
CA LEU A 307 -25.63 21.34 15.88
C LEU A 307 -26.91 22.14 15.59
N ASP A 308 -28.03 21.79 16.22
CA ASP A 308 -29.33 22.46 16.02
C ASP A 308 -29.47 23.78 16.78
N LEU A 309 -28.46 24.14 17.58
CA LEU A 309 -28.47 25.40 18.32
C LEU A 309 -28.37 26.59 17.36
N ASP A 310 -29.13 27.64 17.62
CA ASP A 310 -29.17 28.89 16.81
C ASP A 310 -27.77 29.46 16.50
N LYS A 311 -26.80 29.26 17.39
CA LYS A 311 -25.40 29.69 17.19
C LYS A 311 -24.70 29.04 15.98
N TYR A 312 -25.22 27.92 15.48
CA TYR A 312 -24.71 27.22 14.30
C TYR A 312 -25.62 27.38 13.08
N SER A 313 -26.71 28.16 13.21
CA SER A 313 -27.59 28.47 12.09
C SER A 313 -26.82 29.18 10.98
N GLY A 314 -26.91 28.64 9.76
CA GLY A 314 -26.18 29.13 8.59
C GLY A 314 -24.69 28.78 8.53
N CYS A 315 -24.18 28.00 9.49
CA CYS A 315 -22.82 27.47 9.44
C CYS A 315 -22.73 26.25 8.52
N ASP A 316 -21.54 26.02 7.98
CA ASP A 316 -21.21 24.78 7.28
C ASP A 316 -20.56 23.80 8.23
N TYR A 317 -20.89 22.51 8.11
CA TYR A 317 -20.22 21.47 8.88
C TYR A 317 -19.80 20.28 8.03
N GLU A 318 -18.79 19.59 8.52
CA GLU A 318 -18.30 18.31 8.02
C GLU A 318 -18.11 17.36 9.21
N ILE A 319 -18.54 16.12 9.06
CA ILE A 319 -18.66 15.16 10.16
C ILE A 319 -18.06 13.81 9.73
N TRP A 320 -17.14 13.32 10.54
CA TRP A 320 -16.49 12.02 10.38
C TRP A 320 -16.69 11.19 11.64
N ALA A 321 -16.77 9.87 11.49
CA ALA A 321 -16.44 8.97 12.58
C ALA A 321 -14.92 8.96 12.75
N SER A 322 -14.42 9.07 13.98
CA SER A 322 -12.99 8.92 14.25
C SER A 322 -12.54 7.51 13.86
N THR A 323 -11.46 7.34 13.12
CA THR A 323 -10.91 6.02 12.73
C THR A 323 -9.68 5.65 13.55
N PRO A 324 -9.34 4.35 13.67
CA PRO A 324 -8.10 3.89 14.27
C PRO A 324 -6.90 4.46 13.53
N ALA A 325 -5.92 5.00 14.27
CA ALA A 325 -4.62 5.30 13.70
C ALA A 325 -3.90 4.02 13.25
N ILE A 326 -3.17 4.11 12.14
CA ILE A 326 -2.19 3.09 11.73
C ILE A 326 -0.95 3.18 12.63
N VAL A 327 -0.54 4.40 12.99
CA VAL A 327 0.55 4.68 13.93
C VAL A 327 0.08 5.73 14.93
N TRP A 328 0.23 5.45 16.22
CA TRP A 328 -0.08 6.41 17.29
C TRP A 328 0.95 6.30 18.41
N SER A 329 2.05 7.04 18.30
CA SER A 329 3.20 6.90 19.22
C SER A 329 3.05 7.66 20.54
N ALA A 330 1.95 8.38 20.73
CA ALA A 330 1.72 9.15 21.95
C ALA A 330 1.23 8.28 23.10
N ASP A 331 1.60 8.65 24.33
CA ASP A 331 1.27 7.87 25.53
C ASP A 331 -0.21 8.00 25.96
N ARG A 332 -0.90 9.03 25.48
CA ARG A 332 -2.33 9.24 25.76
C ARG A 332 -3.21 8.36 24.84
N PRO A 333 -4.41 7.96 25.28
CA PRO A 333 -5.32 7.20 24.44
C PRO A 333 -5.81 8.01 23.25
N GLN A 334 -6.17 7.32 22.17
CA GLN A 334 -6.88 7.93 21.04
C GLN A 334 -8.33 8.20 21.43
N GLU A 335 -8.89 9.32 20.97
CA GLU A 335 -10.30 9.58 21.18
C GLU A 335 -11.15 8.82 20.15
N ARG A 336 -12.21 8.17 20.63
CA ARG A 336 -13.19 7.49 19.78
C ARG A 336 -14.54 8.17 19.90
N GLY A 337 -15.06 8.67 18.78
CA GLY A 337 -16.30 9.41 18.71
C GLY A 337 -16.61 9.91 17.30
N ILE A 338 -17.26 11.06 17.23
CA ILE A 338 -17.61 11.76 15.99
C ILE A 338 -16.81 13.06 15.94
N HIS A 339 -15.94 13.18 14.95
CA HIS A 339 -15.16 14.37 14.68
C HIS A 339 -15.97 15.35 13.84
N VAL A 340 -16.01 16.62 14.26
CA VAL A 340 -16.83 17.65 13.64
C VAL A 340 -16.01 18.89 13.37
N HIS A 341 -16.07 19.37 12.13
CA HIS A 341 -15.72 20.73 11.77
C HIS A 341 -16.99 21.57 11.63
N VAL A 342 -17.00 22.77 12.20
CA VAL A 342 -18.02 23.79 11.92
C VAL A 342 -17.34 25.08 11.48
N ASN A 343 -17.80 25.66 10.39
CA ASN A 343 -17.31 26.91 9.81
C ASN A 343 -18.44 27.94 9.74
N ASP A 344 -18.20 29.15 10.22
CA ASP A 344 -19.16 30.26 10.22
C ASP A 344 -19.12 31.11 8.93
N GLY A 345 -18.48 30.59 7.88
CA GLY A 345 -18.19 31.29 6.62
C GLY A 345 -16.91 32.13 6.65
N ALA A 346 -16.40 32.51 7.83
CA ALA A 346 -15.15 33.26 7.97
C ALA A 346 -13.99 32.39 8.51
N LYS A 347 -14.30 31.49 9.44
CA LYS A 347 -13.30 30.62 10.08
C LYS A 347 -13.91 29.33 10.60
N ARG A 348 -13.03 28.38 10.92
CA ARG A 348 -13.39 27.19 11.70
C ARG A 348 -13.63 27.57 13.16
N ILE A 349 -14.83 27.29 13.66
CA ILE A 349 -15.26 27.58 15.03
C ILE A 349 -15.39 26.33 15.91
N VAL A 350 -15.48 25.15 15.28
CA VAL A 350 -15.40 23.85 15.95
C VAL A 350 -14.44 22.97 15.15
N ASP A 351 -13.53 22.31 15.85
CA ASP A 351 -12.56 21.34 15.33
C ASP A 351 -12.27 20.36 16.46
N ASP A 352 -13.15 19.37 16.64
CA ASP A 352 -13.03 18.48 17.79
C ASP A 352 -13.80 17.17 17.63
N THR A 353 -13.49 16.20 18.49
CA THR A 353 -14.14 14.88 18.56
C THR A 353 -15.10 14.79 19.75
N PHE A 354 -16.33 14.36 19.52
CA PHE A 354 -17.41 14.32 20.51
C PHE A 354 -17.94 12.90 20.71
N SER A 355 -18.46 12.59 21.90
CA SER A 355 -19.09 11.29 22.18
C SER A 355 -20.52 11.23 21.65
N ALA A 356 -21.18 12.39 21.56
CA ALA A 356 -22.49 12.53 20.96
C ALA A 356 -22.56 13.81 20.12
N VAL A 357 -23.13 13.68 18.92
CA VAL A 357 -23.45 14.82 18.05
C VAL A 357 -24.94 14.76 17.74
N ILE A 358 -25.67 15.84 17.98
CA ILE A 358 -27.11 15.96 17.71
C ILE A 358 -27.28 16.80 16.45
N LEU A 359 -28.04 16.28 15.49
CA LEU A 359 -28.41 16.93 14.24
C LEU A 359 -29.87 16.62 13.91
N ASP A 360 -30.64 17.65 13.57
CA ASP A 360 -32.08 17.59 13.31
C ASP A 360 -32.87 16.88 14.42
N GLY A 361 -32.51 17.16 15.67
CA GLY A 361 -33.10 16.58 16.88
C GLY A 361 -32.74 15.11 17.13
N LYS A 362 -31.80 14.54 16.36
CA LYS A 362 -31.36 13.14 16.47
C LYS A 362 -29.90 13.04 16.84
N THR A 363 -29.58 12.19 17.80
CA THR A 363 -28.19 11.80 18.07
C THR A 363 -27.68 10.95 16.92
N LEU A 364 -26.56 11.34 16.33
CA LEU A 364 -25.89 10.59 15.29
C LEU A 364 -25.21 9.35 15.86
N GLU A 365 -25.38 8.23 15.18
CA GLU A 365 -24.71 6.97 15.48
C GLU A 365 -23.36 6.90 14.76
N ARG A 366 -22.25 6.73 15.49
CA ARG A 366 -20.89 6.69 14.89
C ARG A 366 -20.79 5.66 13.77
N LYS A 367 -21.40 4.48 13.93
CA LYS A 367 -21.38 3.41 12.94
C LYS A 367 -22.00 3.83 11.60
N ASP A 368 -23.06 4.65 11.65
CA ASP A 368 -23.77 5.09 10.44
C ASP A 368 -22.95 6.16 9.73
N VAL A 369 -22.32 7.06 10.49
CA VAL A 369 -21.35 8.03 9.94
C VAL A 369 -20.17 7.31 9.30
N LEU A 370 -19.62 6.28 9.95
CA LEU A 370 -18.52 5.47 9.43
C LEU A 370 -18.90 4.76 8.13
N GLN A 371 -20.07 4.11 8.09
CA GLN A 371 -20.56 3.46 6.87
C GLN A 371 -20.71 4.47 5.74
N ALA A 372 -21.22 5.66 6.04
CA ALA A 372 -21.37 6.73 5.06
C ALA A 372 -20.02 7.25 4.53
N MET A 373 -18.94 7.20 5.34
CA MET A 373 -17.58 7.49 4.88
C MET A 373 -17.06 6.38 3.95
N PHE A 374 -17.29 5.11 4.29
CA PHE A 374 -16.91 3.97 3.45
C PHE A 374 -17.64 3.99 2.10
N ASP A 375 -18.94 4.24 2.08
CA ASP A 375 -19.74 4.27 0.85
C ASP A 375 -19.30 5.38 -0.12
N ARG A 376 -18.70 6.45 0.40
CA ARG A 376 -18.14 7.56 -0.38
C ARG A 376 -16.68 7.36 -0.77
N THR A 377 -16.04 6.33 -0.26
CA THR A 377 -14.64 6.05 -0.57
C THR A 377 -14.54 5.31 -1.90
N ILE A 378 -13.82 5.89 -2.85
CA ILE A 378 -13.50 5.24 -4.12
C ILE A 378 -12.23 4.39 -3.90
N THR A 379 -12.37 3.06 -3.96
CA THR A 379 -11.24 2.14 -3.80
C THR A 379 -10.66 1.71 -5.12
#